data_AF-A0A528WUF6-F1
#
_entry.id   AF-A0A528WUF6-F1
#
_cell.length_a   1.000
_cell.length_b   1.000
_cell.length_c   1.000
_cell.angle_alpha   90.00
_cell.angle_beta   90.00
_cell.angle_gamma   90.00
#
_symmetry.space_group_name_H-M   'P 1'
#
loop_
_entity.id
_entity.type
_entity.pdbx_description
1 polymer ?
#
loop_
_entity_poly.entity_id
_entity_poly.type
_entity_poly.pdbx_seq_one_letter_code
_entity_poly.pdbx_strand_id
1 'polypeptide(L)'
;AQAMLTKIIAEKWFAPRGVIGFWPANVVGDDIRLFADDTRSTELATFFTLRQQLTKRGGKANVALSDFVAPVESGKPDYIGGFVVTAGIEEVAIAERFKRANDDYSSIMVKALADRFAEAFAERMHEKVRKEFWGYAPDEKLAPDELIGEPYRGIRPAPGYPAQPDHTEKATLFRLLDGERNAGVSLTESYAMWPGSSVSGVYLAHPESYYFGVAKVERDQVEDYAHRKAMPLVEVERWLGPILNYVPQHYAEAGRPLSF
;
A
#
# COMPACT_ATOMS: atom_id res chain seq x y z
N ALA A 1 -15.84 16.41 -17.44
CA ALA A 1 -15.04 15.17 -17.40
C ALA A 1 -14.87 14.52 -18.78
N GLN A 2 -15.91 13.92 -19.37
CA GLN A 2 -15.79 13.10 -20.61
C GLN A 2 -15.12 13.79 -21.81
N ALA A 3 -15.44 15.07 -22.05
CA ALA A 3 -14.78 15.84 -23.12
C ALA A 3 -13.27 15.99 -22.89
N MET A 4 -12.84 16.29 -21.65
CA MET A 4 -11.42 16.40 -21.30
C MET A 4 -10.74 15.03 -21.34
N LEU A 5 -11.41 13.96 -20.90
CA LEU A 5 -10.90 12.59 -21.01
C LEU A 5 -10.61 12.22 -22.47
N THR A 6 -11.55 12.49 -23.37
CA THR A 6 -11.38 12.27 -24.82
C THR A 6 -10.15 13.00 -25.33
N LYS A 7 -9.97 14.26 -24.91
CA LYS A 7 -8.81 15.08 -25.28
C LYS A 7 -7.50 14.53 -24.71
N ILE A 8 -7.46 14.16 -23.42
CA ILE A 8 -6.31 13.54 -22.75
C ILE A 8 -5.81 12.33 -23.54
N ILE A 9 -6.74 11.47 -23.97
CA ILE A 9 -6.41 10.25 -24.72
C ILE A 9 -5.94 10.59 -26.13
N ALA A 10 -6.70 11.41 -26.87
CA ALA A 10 -6.39 11.76 -28.26
C ALA A 10 -5.03 12.48 -28.40
N GLU A 11 -4.72 13.36 -27.45
CA GLU A 11 -3.49 14.16 -27.44
C GLU A 11 -2.38 13.55 -26.57
N LYS A 12 -2.60 12.36 -25.98
CA LYS A 12 -1.63 11.64 -25.13
C LYS A 12 -1.03 12.51 -24.03
N TRP A 13 -1.89 13.17 -23.26
CA TRP A 13 -1.46 14.08 -22.20
C TRP A 13 -0.70 13.41 -21.06
N PHE A 14 -0.97 12.12 -20.82
CA PHE A 14 -0.40 11.34 -19.73
C PHE A 14 0.44 10.20 -20.29
N ALA A 15 1.51 9.84 -19.57
CA ALA A 15 2.29 8.65 -19.82
C ALA A 15 2.24 7.72 -18.59
N PRO A 16 1.18 6.92 -18.41
CA PRO A 16 1.08 6.02 -17.27
C PRO A 16 2.23 5.02 -17.25
N ARG A 17 2.86 4.86 -16.07
CA ARG A 17 3.96 3.92 -15.85
C ARG A 17 3.68 3.08 -14.61
N GLY A 18 4.23 1.88 -14.60
CA GLY A 18 4.09 1.00 -13.46
C GLY A 18 5.12 -0.11 -13.44
N VAL A 19 5.35 -0.64 -12.25
CA VAL A 19 6.24 -1.76 -11.98
C VAL A 19 5.54 -2.73 -11.04
N ILE A 20 5.75 -4.03 -11.28
CA ILE A 20 5.32 -5.11 -10.40
C ILE A 20 6.52 -6.00 -10.08
N GLY A 21 6.46 -6.69 -8.94
CA GLY A 21 7.46 -7.67 -8.52
C GLY A 21 6.83 -8.79 -7.70
N PHE A 22 7.48 -9.94 -7.67
CA PHE A 22 7.06 -11.11 -6.91
C PHE A 22 8.26 -11.71 -6.20
N TRP A 23 8.06 -12.13 -4.96
CA TRP A 23 9.12 -12.70 -4.14
C TRP A 23 8.61 -13.92 -3.39
N PRO A 24 9.45 -14.97 -3.25
CA PRO A 24 9.21 -16.03 -2.28
C PRO A 24 9.09 -15.41 -0.89
N ALA A 25 8.02 -15.74 -0.18
CA ALA A 25 7.73 -15.17 1.13
C ALA A 25 7.16 -16.21 2.10
N ASN A 26 7.43 -16.03 3.39
CA ASN A 26 6.80 -16.78 4.47
C ASN A 26 6.63 -15.90 5.71
N VAL A 27 5.72 -16.30 6.59
CA VAL A 27 5.50 -15.61 7.86
C VAL A 27 6.48 -16.07 8.93
N VAL A 28 6.95 -15.12 9.73
CA VAL A 28 7.57 -15.37 11.04
C VAL A 28 6.98 -14.40 12.05
N GLY A 29 6.24 -14.93 13.03
CA GLY A 29 5.46 -14.12 13.96
C GLY A 29 4.33 -13.38 13.23
N ASP A 30 4.32 -12.05 13.33
CA ASP A 30 3.34 -11.21 12.64
C ASP A 30 3.85 -10.65 11.30
N ASP A 31 5.06 -11.00 10.85
CA ASP A 31 5.69 -10.37 9.69
C ASP A 31 5.89 -11.29 8.51
N ILE A 32 5.91 -10.69 7.32
CA ILE A 32 6.10 -11.40 6.05
C ILE A 32 7.56 -11.21 5.61
N ARG A 33 8.36 -12.25 5.73
CA ARG A 33 9.76 -12.27 5.27
C ARG A 33 9.82 -12.64 3.79
N LEU A 34 10.61 -11.89 3.05
CA LEU A 34 10.88 -12.11 1.62
C LEU A 34 12.28 -12.68 1.47
N PHE A 35 12.44 -13.56 0.49
CA PHE A 35 13.72 -14.20 0.19
C PHE A 35 14.20 -13.81 -1.21
N ALA A 36 15.52 -13.90 -1.42
CA ALA A 36 16.15 -13.56 -2.69
C ALA A 36 15.72 -14.51 -3.83
N ASP A 37 15.44 -15.77 -3.50
CA ASP A 37 15.03 -16.83 -4.43
C ASP A 37 14.28 -17.97 -3.71
N ASP A 38 13.81 -18.95 -4.46
CA ASP A 38 13.00 -20.07 -3.97
C ASP A 38 13.75 -21.02 -3.01
N THR A 39 15.09 -20.92 -2.89
CA THR A 39 15.83 -21.69 -1.89
C THR A 39 15.55 -21.20 -0.47
N ARG A 40 15.09 -19.95 -0.34
CA ARG A 40 14.77 -19.28 0.93
C ARG A 40 15.94 -19.27 1.93
N SER A 41 17.18 -19.32 1.43
CA SER A 41 18.39 -19.28 2.26
C SER A 41 18.83 -17.87 2.64
N THR A 42 18.40 -16.86 1.88
CA THR A 42 18.84 -15.47 2.05
C THR A 42 17.63 -14.56 2.12
N GLU A 43 17.45 -13.93 3.28
CA GLU A 43 16.42 -12.90 3.49
C GLU A 43 16.76 -11.65 2.68
N LEU A 44 15.75 -11.10 1.99
CA LEU A 44 15.86 -9.94 1.12
C LEU A 44 15.24 -8.69 1.76
N ALA A 45 14.08 -8.85 2.41
CA ALA A 45 13.34 -7.79 3.07
C ALA A 45 12.26 -8.39 3.99
N THR A 46 11.66 -7.54 4.81
CA THR A 46 10.49 -7.89 5.62
C THR A 46 9.43 -6.82 5.42
N PHE A 47 8.20 -7.24 5.13
CA PHE A 47 7.03 -6.40 5.34
C PHE A 47 6.52 -6.65 6.74
N PHE A 48 6.58 -5.62 7.56
CA PHE A 48 6.08 -5.68 8.92
C PHE A 48 4.57 -5.55 8.90
N THR A 49 3.86 -6.26 9.76
CA THR A 49 2.40 -6.11 9.86
C THR A 49 1.96 -5.82 11.29
N LEU A 50 0.74 -5.32 11.41
CA LEU A 50 0.06 -5.05 12.67
C LEU A 50 -1.16 -5.95 12.78
N ARG A 51 -1.40 -6.42 14.00
CA ARG A 51 -2.51 -7.29 14.36
C ARG A 51 -3.58 -6.50 15.10
N GLN A 52 -4.84 -6.80 14.80
CA GLN A 52 -5.97 -6.29 15.58
C GLN A 52 -5.80 -6.64 17.07
N GLN A 53 -6.05 -5.68 17.97
CA GLN A 53 -6.11 -5.92 19.42
C GLN A 53 -7.53 -5.63 19.95
N LEU A 54 -8.53 -6.22 19.29
CA LEU A 54 -9.94 -6.02 19.63
C LEU A 54 -10.49 -7.22 20.39
N THR A 55 -11.37 -6.96 21.35
CA THR A 55 -12.22 -8.00 21.95
C THR A 55 -13.28 -8.42 20.94
N LYS A 56 -13.08 -9.57 20.30
CA LYS A 56 -14.03 -10.11 19.32
C LYS A 56 -15.11 -10.98 19.97
N ARG A 57 -16.33 -10.88 19.46
CA ARG A 57 -17.44 -11.79 19.83
C ARG A 57 -17.42 -13.04 18.97
N GLY A 58 -17.82 -14.18 19.54
CA GLY A 58 -18.02 -15.42 18.79
C GLY A 58 -16.73 -16.12 18.36
N GLY A 59 -15.62 -15.96 19.10
CA GLY A 59 -14.38 -16.71 18.87
C GLY A 59 -13.60 -16.32 17.60
N LYS A 60 -13.98 -15.23 16.91
CA LYS A 60 -13.23 -14.74 15.75
C LYS A 60 -11.81 -14.33 16.17
N ALA A 61 -10.81 -14.80 15.44
CA ALA A 61 -9.41 -14.44 15.68
C ALA A 61 -9.14 -12.98 15.33
N ASN A 62 -8.21 -12.34 16.03
CA ASN A 62 -7.64 -11.06 15.63
C ASN A 62 -6.71 -11.25 14.44
N VAL A 63 -6.92 -10.45 13.39
CA VAL A 63 -6.28 -10.67 12.09
C VAL A 63 -5.13 -9.70 11.88
N ALA A 64 -4.09 -10.20 11.21
CA ALA A 64 -2.99 -9.44 10.64
C ALA A 64 -2.85 -9.79 9.14
N LEU A 65 -2.19 -8.94 8.36
CA LEU A 65 -1.99 -9.23 6.92
C LEU A 65 -1.11 -10.47 6.70
N SER A 66 -0.20 -10.75 7.63
CA SER A 66 0.63 -11.95 7.62
C SER A 66 -0.17 -13.24 7.66
N ASP A 67 -1.36 -13.26 8.27
CA ASP A 67 -2.20 -14.47 8.34
C ASP A 67 -2.61 -15.02 6.96
N PHE A 68 -2.46 -14.22 5.90
CA PHE A 68 -2.74 -14.60 4.52
C PHE A 68 -1.51 -15.10 3.73
N VAL A 69 -0.39 -15.38 4.42
CA VAL A 69 0.82 -15.96 3.85
C VAL A 69 1.23 -17.17 4.71
N ALA A 70 1.74 -18.24 4.08
CA ALA A 70 2.08 -19.46 4.79
C ALA A 70 3.21 -19.22 5.83
N PRO A 71 3.05 -19.70 7.07
CA PRO A 71 4.13 -19.69 8.07
C PRO A 71 5.33 -20.51 7.64
N VAL A 72 6.54 -20.08 8.00
CA VAL A 72 7.77 -20.82 7.69
C VAL A 72 7.75 -22.23 8.29
N GLU A 73 7.14 -22.40 9.46
CA GLU A 73 7.03 -23.68 10.17
C GLU A 73 6.11 -24.66 9.45
N SER A 74 5.25 -24.19 8.55
CA SER A 74 4.38 -25.04 7.74
C SER A 74 5.14 -25.81 6.65
N GLY A 75 6.36 -25.37 6.30
CA GLY A 75 7.15 -25.90 5.19
C GLY A 75 6.55 -25.67 3.81
N LYS A 76 5.44 -24.92 3.71
CA LYS A 76 4.81 -24.60 2.42
C LYS A 76 5.48 -23.38 1.79
N PRO A 77 5.92 -23.46 0.52
CA PRO A 77 6.34 -22.28 -0.20
C PRO A 77 5.14 -21.36 -0.44
N ASP A 78 5.32 -20.08 -0.17
CA ASP A 78 4.33 -19.04 -0.49
C ASP A 78 5.03 -17.81 -1.08
N TYR A 79 4.25 -16.83 -1.54
CA TYR A 79 4.71 -15.70 -2.32
C TYR A 79 3.93 -14.44 -1.96
N ILE A 80 4.56 -13.29 -2.16
CA ILE A 80 3.90 -11.99 -2.12
C ILE A 80 4.27 -11.20 -3.38
N GLY A 81 3.33 -10.42 -3.89
CA GLY A 81 3.60 -9.46 -4.97
C GLY A 81 3.64 -8.03 -4.46
N GLY A 82 4.16 -7.12 -5.27
CA GLY A 82 4.13 -5.68 -5.00
C GLY A 82 3.96 -4.88 -6.27
N PHE A 83 3.41 -3.66 -6.17
CA PHE A 83 3.26 -2.77 -7.31
C PHE A 83 3.43 -1.30 -6.95
N VAL A 84 3.85 -0.52 -7.95
CA VAL A 84 3.73 0.95 -7.99
C VAL A 84 3.22 1.32 -9.38
N VAL A 85 2.16 2.12 -9.47
CA VAL A 85 1.60 2.65 -10.71
C VAL A 85 1.36 4.16 -10.57
N THR A 86 1.41 4.87 -11.69
CA THR A 86 1.11 6.31 -11.75
C THR A 86 0.43 6.67 -13.06
N ALA A 87 -0.38 7.73 -13.04
CA ALA A 87 -0.88 8.34 -14.27
C ALA A 87 0.23 9.05 -15.06
N GLY A 88 1.36 9.38 -14.42
CA GLY A 88 2.50 10.08 -15.02
C GLY A 88 2.68 11.49 -14.44
N ILE A 89 3.91 12.01 -14.54
CA ILE A 89 4.29 13.31 -13.97
C ILE A 89 3.70 14.49 -14.76
N GLU A 90 3.27 14.25 -15.99
CA GLU A 90 2.74 15.26 -16.91
C GLU A 90 1.51 15.98 -16.34
N GLU A 91 0.73 15.30 -15.48
CA GLU A 91 -0.40 15.88 -14.75
C GLU A 91 -0.03 17.22 -14.10
N VAL A 92 1.12 17.27 -13.40
CA VAL A 92 1.53 18.43 -12.60
C VAL A 92 1.73 19.65 -13.51
N ALA A 93 2.44 19.46 -14.63
CA ALA A 93 2.70 20.53 -15.59
C ALA A 93 1.42 21.00 -16.29
N ILE A 94 0.50 20.08 -16.62
CA ILE A 94 -0.76 20.41 -17.29
C ILE A 94 -1.70 21.15 -16.35
N ALA A 95 -1.82 20.70 -15.09
CA ALA A 95 -2.64 21.36 -14.08
C ALA A 95 -2.14 22.78 -13.78
N GLU A 96 -0.82 22.97 -13.72
CA GLU A 96 -0.18 24.26 -13.52
C GLU A 96 -0.38 25.19 -14.73
N ARG A 97 -0.35 24.66 -15.96
CA ARG A 97 -0.68 25.43 -17.17
C ARG A 97 -2.10 25.99 -17.12
N PHE A 98 -3.09 25.20 -16.71
CA PHE A 98 -4.47 25.68 -16.54
C PHE A 98 -4.57 26.75 -15.45
N LYS A 99 -3.90 26.54 -14.32
CA LYS A 99 -3.88 27.51 -13.22
C LYS A 99 -3.29 28.86 -13.65
N ARG A 100 -2.19 28.86 -14.40
CA ARG A 100 -1.58 30.09 -14.96
C ARG A 100 -2.48 30.83 -15.95
N ALA A 101 -3.43 30.12 -16.56
CA ALA A 101 -4.46 30.69 -17.43
C ALA A 101 -5.73 31.13 -16.67
N ASN A 102 -5.71 31.10 -15.32
CA ASN A 102 -6.87 31.33 -14.45
C ASN A 102 -8.05 30.37 -14.72
N ASP A 103 -7.75 29.16 -15.21
CA ASP A 103 -8.73 28.08 -15.40
C ASP A 103 -8.63 27.05 -14.27
N ASP A 104 -9.08 27.45 -13.08
CA ASP A 104 -9.05 26.59 -11.89
C ASP A 104 -9.91 25.33 -12.06
N TYR A 105 -11.02 25.43 -12.81
CA TYR A 105 -11.89 24.30 -13.09
C TYR A 105 -11.14 23.21 -13.87
N SER A 106 -10.47 23.57 -14.96
CA SER A 106 -9.72 22.60 -15.75
C SER A 106 -8.50 22.08 -15.01
N SER A 107 -7.86 22.92 -14.17
CA SER A 107 -6.76 22.48 -13.29
C SER A 107 -7.23 21.41 -12.31
N ILE A 108 -8.38 21.61 -11.65
CA ILE A 108 -8.96 20.61 -10.74
C ILE A 108 -9.41 19.36 -11.52
N MET A 109 -10.05 19.55 -12.67
CA MET A 109 -10.58 18.46 -13.50
C MET A 109 -9.47 17.54 -14.03
N VAL A 110 -8.34 18.08 -14.49
CA VAL A 110 -7.25 17.25 -15.02
C VAL A 110 -6.59 16.42 -13.92
N LYS A 111 -6.42 16.97 -12.72
CA LYS A 111 -5.91 16.24 -11.55
C LYS A 111 -6.88 15.14 -11.13
N ALA A 112 -8.18 15.44 -11.06
CA ALA A 112 -9.20 14.44 -10.76
C ALA A 112 -9.22 13.31 -11.81
N LEU A 113 -9.04 13.63 -13.10
CA LEU A 113 -8.94 12.60 -14.14
C LEU A 113 -7.65 11.79 -14.01
N ALA A 114 -6.50 12.40 -13.73
CA ALA A 114 -5.24 11.69 -13.51
C ALA A 114 -5.36 10.70 -12.34
N ASP A 115 -5.99 11.10 -11.24
CA ASP A 115 -6.27 10.21 -10.11
C ASP A 115 -7.14 9.00 -10.54
N ARG A 116 -8.18 9.22 -11.36
CA ARG A 116 -8.96 8.11 -11.95
C ARG A 116 -8.14 7.21 -12.86
N PHE A 117 -7.17 7.75 -13.61
CA PHE A 117 -6.24 6.92 -14.42
C PHE A 117 -5.33 6.06 -13.54
N ALA A 118 -4.79 6.62 -12.44
CA ALA A 118 -3.94 5.88 -11.52
C ALA A 118 -4.69 4.71 -10.86
N GLU A 119 -5.92 4.94 -10.38
CA GLU A 119 -6.77 3.90 -9.80
C GLU A 119 -7.21 2.85 -10.82
N ALA A 120 -7.61 3.28 -12.03
CA ALA A 120 -7.95 2.34 -13.10
C ALA A 120 -6.74 1.49 -13.52
N PHE A 121 -5.53 2.05 -13.48
CA PHE A 121 -4.30 1.30 -13.75
C PHE A 121 -4.00 0.31 -12.63
N ALA A 122 -4.19 0.68 -11.36
CA ALA A 122 -4.05 -0.26 -10.24
C ALA A 122 -5.02 -1.45 -10.38
N GLU A 123 -6.28 -1.20 -10.73
CA GLU A 123 -7.29 -2.25 -10.96
C GLU A 123 -6.91 -3.14 -12.14
N ARG A 124 -6.57 -2.55 -13.30
CA ARG A 124 -6.20 -3.32 -14.49
C ARG A 124 -4.91 -4.11 -14.28
N MET A 125 -3.92 -3.54 -13.58
CA MET A 125 -2.68 -4.24 -13.25
C MET A 125 -2.97 -5.41 -12.32
N HIS A 126 -3.79 -5.22 -11.30
CA HIS A 126 -4.17 -6.30 -10.39
C HIS A 126 -4.89 -7.43 -11.15
N GLU A 127 -5.84 -7.12 -12.03
CA GLU A 127 -6.49 -8.12 -12.90
C GLU A 127 -5.47 -8.92 -13.73
N LYS A 128 -4.49 -8.24 -14.35
CA LYS A 128 -3.39 -8.91 -15.07
C LYS A 128 -2.51 -9.74 -14.15
N VAL A 129 -2.27 -9.32 -12.90
CA VAL A 129 -1.52 -10.10 -11.92
C VAL A 129 -2.25 -11.40 -11.60
N ARG A 130 -3.55 -11.34 -11.34
CA ARG A 130 -4.36 -12.54 -11.04
C ARG A 130 -4.38 -13.52 -12.21
N LYS A 131 -4.51 -13.02 -13.44
CA LYS A 131 -4.75 -13.83 -14.64
C LYS A 131 -3.48 -14.28 -15.36
N GLU A 132 -2.46 -13.43 -15.41
CA GLU A 132 -1.30 -13.58 -16.29
C GLU A 132 0.02 -13.67 -15.53
N PHE A 133 0.32 -12.69 -14.65
CA PHE A 133 1.67 -12.60 -14.05
C PHE A 133 1.87 -13.56 -12.86
N TRP A 134 0.92 -13.60 -11.94
CA TRP A 134 0.86 -14.61 -10.87
C TRP A 134 0.05 -15.82 -11.33
N GLY A 135 -1.05 -15.57 -12.06
CA GLY A 135 -1.77 -16.63 -12.78
C GLY A 135 -2.55 -17.59 -11.88
N TYR A 136 -2.95 -17.18 -10.67
CA TYR A 136 -3.78 -18.00 -9.80
C TYR A 136 -5.27 -17.99 -10.20
N ALA A 137 -5.70 -17.11 -11.12
CA ALA A 137 -7.06 -17.04 -11.63
C ALA A 137 -7.10 -16.82 -13.16
N PRO A 138 -6.52 -17.71 -13.98
CA PRO A 138 -6.40 -17.51 -15.42
C PRO A 138 -7.75 -17.46 -16.15
N ASP A 139 -8.76 -18.14 -15.60
CA ASP A 139 -10.12 -18.23 -16.17
C ASP A 139 -11.07 -17.11 -15.69
N GLU A 140 -10.56 -16.10 -14.97
CA GLU A 140 -11.37 -14.96 -14.49
C GLU A 140 -11.94 -14.13 -15.65
N LYS A 141 -13.27 -13.95 -15.67
CA LYS A 141 -14.03 -13.25 -16.72
C LYS A 141 -14.96 -12.17 -16.16
N LEU A 142 -14.45 -11.37 -15.22
CA LEU A 142 -15.18 -10.25 -14.63
C LEU A 142 -15.22 -9.07 -15.62
N ALA A 143 -16.38 -8.44 -15.77
CA ALA A 143 -16.53 -7.17 -16.45
C ALA A 143 -15.97 -6.03 -15.58
N PRO A 144 -15.58 -4.88 -16.19
CA PRO A 144 -15.01 -3.76 -15.45
C PRO A 144 -15.86 -3.28 -14.27
N ASP A 145 -17.19 -3.22 -14.42
CA ASP A 145 -18.10 -2.78 -13.35
C ASP A 145 -18.22 -3.81 -12.22
N GLU A 146 -18.00 -5.09 -12.50
CA GLU A 146 -18.02 -6.15 -11.48
C GLU A 146 -16.80 -6.07 -10.58
N LEU A 147 -15.65 -5.61 -11.10
CA LEU A 147 -14.41 -5.46 -10.33
C LEU A 147 -14.55 -4.53 -9.12
N ILE A 148 -15.46 -3.54 -9.19
CA ILE A 148 -15.72 -2.58 -8.10
C ILE A 148 -16.23 -3.29 -6.84
N GLY A 149 -16.99 -4.38 -6.99
CA GLY A 149 -17.46 -5.19 -5.88
C GLY A 149 -16.39 -6.12 -5.29
N GLU A 150 -15.18 -6.10 -5.87
CA GLU A 150 -14.05 -6.97 -5.53
C GLU A 150 -14.41 -8.48 -5.45
N PRO A 151 -15.19 -9.06 -6.39
CA PRO A 151 -15.60 -10.46 -6.31
C PRO A 151 -14.49 -11.44 -6.69
N TYR A 152 -13.29 -10.93 -6.99
CA TYR A 152 -12.11 -11.72 -7.31
C TYR A 152 -11.44 -12.27 -6.04
N ARG A 153 -10.62 -13.32 -6.20
CA ARG A 153 -9.77 -13.84 -5.11
C ARG A 153 -8.54 -12.96 -4.96
N GLY A 154 -8.06 -12.81 -3.73
CA GLY A 154 -6.88 -12.02 -3.40
C GLY A 154 -7.17 -10.54 -3.20
N ILE A 155 -6.25 -9.85 -2.53
CA ILE A 155 -6.33 -8.42 -2.21
C ILE A 155 -5.04 -7.68 -2.57
N ARG A 156 -5.11 -6.36 -2.65
CA ARG A 156 -3.99 -5.48 -2.99
C ARG A 156 -3.72 -4.36 -1.96
N PRO A 157 -3.57 -4.67 -0.65
CA PRO A 157 -3.50 -3.65 0.41
C PRO A 157 -2.31 -2.71 0.23
N ALA A 158 -2.54 -1.45 0.56
CA ALA A 158 -1.59 -0.36 0.40
C ALA A 158 -1.15 0.18 1.77
N PRO A 159 0.16 0.39 2.02
CA PRO A 159 0.62 1.07 3.22
C PRO A 159 0.00 2.45 3.42
N GLY A 160 -0.55 2.71 4.60
CA GLY A 160 -1.35 3.88 4.96
C GLY A 160 -2.86 3.64 4.96
N TYR A 161 -3.34 2.52 4.41
CA TYR A 161 -4.73 2.10 4.51
C TYR A 161 -5.02 1.36 5.82
N PRO A 162 -6.29 1.19 6.23
CA PRO A 162 -6.63 0.62 7.53
C PRO A 162 -6.03 -0.77 7.84
N ALA A 163 -5.78 -1.61 6.83
CA ALA A 163 -5.20 -2.94 6.99
C ALA A 163 -3.70 -2.91 7.29
N GLN A 164 -3.00 -1.84 6.87
CA GLN A 164 -1.62 -1.56 7.23
C GLN A 164 -1.39 -0.04 7.29
N PRO A 165 -1.70 0.60 8.44
CA PRO A 165 -1.70 2.06 8.56
C PRO A 165 -0.30 2.68 8.62
N ASP A 166 0.76 1.89 8.76
CA ASP A 166 2.13 2.39 8.76
C ASP A 166 2.56 2.81 7.34
N HIS A 167 2.72 4.12 7.12
CA HIS A 167 3.16 4.67 5.84
C HIS A 167 4.62 4.32 5.49
N THR A 168 5.45 4.01 6.48
CA THR A 168 6.88 3.75 6.26
C THR A 168 7.15 2.45 5.50
N GLU A 169 6.19 1.52 5.47
CA GLU A 169 6.29 0.29 4.67
C GLU A 169 6.39 0.56 3.16
N LYS A 170 6.01 1.77 2.69
CA LYS A 170 6.28 2.18 1.30
C LYS A 170 7.78 2.21 1.00
N ALA A 171 8.64 2.50 1.99
CA ALA A 171 10.08 2.53 1.79
C ALA A 171 10.60 1.15 1.35
N THR A 172 10.15 0.09 2.03
CA THR A 172 10.49 -1.30 1.68
C THR A 172 9.98 -1.63 0.28
N LEU A 173 8.73 -1.31 -0.02
CA LEU A 173 8.13 -1.57 -1.33
C LEU A 173 8.89 -0.86 -2.48
N PHE A 174 9.21 0.42 -2.31
CA PHE A 174 9.91 1.22 -3.32
C PHE A 174 11.35 0.76 -3.52
N ARG A 175 12.04 0.36 -2.44
CA ARG A 175 13.38 -0.22 -2.54
C ARG A 175 13.37 -1.54 -3.31
N LEU A 176 12.40 -2.42 -3.03
CA LEU A 176 12.27 -3.72 -3.69
C LEU A 176 11.94 -3.59 -5.19
N LEU A 177 11.09 -2.62 -5.54
CA LEU A 177 10.63 -2.40 -6.92
C LEU A 177 11.49 -1.43 -7.72
N ASP A 178 12.44 -0.75 -7.07
CA ASP A 178 13.17 0.40 -7.64
C ASP A 178 12.17 1.39 -8.27
N GLY A 179 11.20 1.82 -7.45
CA GLY A 179 9.99 2.52 -7.90
C GLY A 179 10.25 3.83 -8.65
N GLU A 180 11.27 4.57 -8.25
CA GLU A 180 11.66 5.82 -8.92
C GLU A 180 12.18 5.56 -10.32
N ARG A 181 13.08 4.59 -10.49
CA ARG A 181 13.65 4.26 -11.80
C ARG A 181 12.62 3.59 -12.72
N ASN A 182 11.85 2.65 -12.18
CA ASN A 182 10.99 1.77 -12.98
C ASN A 182 9.59 2.37 -13.24
N ALA A 183 9.03 3.10 -12.28
CA ALA A 183 7.71 3.74 -12.42
C ALA A 183 7.76 5.27 -12.51
N GLY A 184 8.90 5.91 -12.20
CA GLY A 184 8.98 7.38 -12.17
C GLY A 184 8.27 8.00 -10.98
N VAL A 185 8.09 7.25 -9.89
CA VAL A 185 7.41 7.70 -8.67
C VAL A 185 8.43 7.76 -7.54
N SER A 186 8.48 8.88 -6.82
CA SER A 186 9.31 9.07 -5.63
C SER A 186 8.46 9.12 -4.36
N LEU A 187 9.12 8.98 -3.20
CA LEU A 187 8.51 9.16 -1.88
C LEU A 187 9.01 10.48 -1.27
N THR A 188 8.10 11.27 -0.72
CA THR A 188 8.44 12.43 0.10
C THR A 188 8.96 11.97 1.48
N GLU A 189 9.47 12.90 2.28
CA GLU A 189 9.85 12.65 3.69
C GLU A 189 8.69 12.12 4.55
N SER A 190 7.44 12.41 4.15
CA SER A 190 6.23 11.92 4.80
C SER A 190 5.70 10.61 4.20
N TYR A 191 6.45 9.97 3.29
CA TYR A 191 6.04 8.79 2.53
C TYR A 191 4.74 8.99 1.73
N ALA A 192 4.49 10.22 1.29
CA ALA A 192 3.53 10.49 0.21
C ALA A 192 4.21 10.18 -1.13
N MET A 193 3.44 9.69 -2.10
CA MET A 193 3.96 9.42 -3.45
C MET A 193 3.92 10.67 -4.30
N TRP A 194 4.92 10.84 -5.15
CA TRP A 194 4.97 11.88 -6.16
C TRP A 194 5.34 11.27 -7.53
N PRO A 195 4.54 11.46 -8.59
CA PRO A 195 3.35 12.32 -8.70
C PRO A 195 2.19 11.88 -7.78
N GLY A 196 1.29 12.81 -7.45
CA GLY A 196 0.19 12.55 -6.51
C GLY A 196 -0.80 11.50 -7.01
N SER A 197 -1.07 11.47 -8.32
CA SER A 197 -1.88 10.44 -8.98
C SER A 197 -1.10 9.14 -9.14
N SER A 198 -0.83 8.48 -8.02
CA SER A 198 -0.08 7.23 -7.94
C SER A 198 -0.70 6.27 -6.92
N VAL A 199 -0.57 4.98 -7.17
CA VAL A 199 -1.05 3.91 -6.27
C VAL A 199 0.07 2.89 -6.09
N SER A 200 0.26 2.41 -4.86
CA SER A 200 1.23 1.38 -4.55
C SER A 200 0.68 0.43 -3.49
N GLY A 201 1.04 -0.83 -3.54
CA GLY A 201 0.65 -1.79 -2.52
C GLY A 201 1.31 -3.15 -2.70
N VAL A 202 0.89 -4.10 -1.87
CA VAL A 202 1.29 -5.50 -1.96
C VAL A 202 0.13 -6.34 -2.48
N TYR A 203 0.42 -7.44 -3.17
CA TYR A 203 -0.56 -8.42 -3.62
C TYR A 203 -0.53 -9.64 -2.70
N LEU A 204 -1.70 -10.06 -2.21
CA LEU A 204 -1.89 -11.29 -1.45
C LEU A 204 -2.86 -12.20 -2.21
N ALA A 205 -2.45 -13.43 -2.51
CA ALA A 205 -3.21 -14.34 -3.35
C ALA A 205 -4.13 -15.30 -2.57
N HIS A 206 -4.02 -15.36 -1.23
CA HIS A 206 -4.79 -16.29 -0.43
C HIS A 206 -6.30 -16.10 -0.67
N PRO A 207 -7.06 -17.17 -0.97
CA PRO A 207 -8.47 -17.06 -1.37
C PRO A 207 -9.37 -16.51 -0.26
N GLU A 208 -8.95 -16.63 1.00
CA GLU A 208 -9.65 -16.08 2.16
C GLU A 208 -9.08 -14.72 2.62
N SER A 209 -8.19 -14.10 1.84
CA SER A 209 -7.73 -12.75 2.16
C SER A 209 -8.84 -11.74 1.96
N TYR A 210 -8.93 -10.76 2.87
CA TYR A 210 -9.93 -9.71 2.83
C TYR A 210 -9.40 -8.42 3.47
N TYR A 211 -9.97 -7.27 3.10
CA TYR A 211 -9.62 -6.00 3.74
C TYR A 211 -10.24 -5.89 5.13
N PHE A 212 -9.43 -5.41 6.08
CA PHE A 212 -9.85 -5.12 7.44
C PHE A 212 -9.19 -3.83 7.92
N GLY A 213 -9.64 -3.30 9.05
CA GLY A 213 -8.92 -2.25 9.78
C GLY A 213 -8.21 -2.84 10.99
N VAL A 214 -6.92 -2.53 11.18
CA VAL A 214 -6.16 -2.86 12.40
C VAL A 214 -6.85 -2.26 13.64
N ALA A 215 -7.50 -1.09 13.46
CA ALA A 215 -8.13 -0.31 14.51
C ALA A 215 -7.12 0.13 15.57
N LYS A 216 -7.53 0.21 16.85
CA LYS A 216 -6.67 0.67 17.92
C LYS A 216 -5.67 -0.40 18.37
N VAL A 217 -4.43 0.00 18.62
CA VAL A 217 -3.35 -0.86 19.12
C VAL A 217 -2.84 -0.38 20.48
N GLU A 218 -2.47 -1.33 21.31
CA GLU A 218 -1.95 -1.12 22.66
C GLU A 218 -0.42 -0.95 22.64
N ARG A 219 0.10 -0.42 23.75
CA ARG A 219 1.53 -0.07 23.88
C ARG A 219 2.48 -1.27 23.71
N ASP A 220 2.07 -2.45 24.14
CA ASP A 220 2.87 -3.68 24.00
C ASP A 220 3.17 -4.03 22.54
N GLN A 221 2.17 -3.95 21.66
CA GLN A 221 2.35 -4.17 20.23
C GLN A 221 3.19 -3.06 19.59
N VAL A 222 3.05 -1.81 20.03
CA VAL A 222 3.86 -0.70 19.50
C VAL A 222 5.34 -0.85 19.89
N GLU A 223 5.62 -1.28 21.12
CA GLU A 223 6.97 -1.58 21.59
C GLU A 223 7.58 -2.78 20.83
N ASP A 224 6.81 -3.85 20.63
CA ASP A 224 7.23 -5.00 19.82
C ASP A 224 7.48 -4.62 18.35
N TYR A 225 6.58 -3.84 17.74
CA TYR A 225 6.72 -3.36 16.36
C TYR A 225 7.95 -2.45 16.19
N ALA A 226 8.21 -1.57 17.15
CA ALA A 226 9.41 -0.74 17.19
C ALA A 226 10.69 -1.59 17.24
N HIS A 227 10.70 -2.62 18.09
CA HIS A 227 11.81 -3.57 18.15
C HIS A 227 12.01 -4.31 16.83
N ARG A 228 10.94 -4.86 16.24
CA ARG A 228 11.01 -5.60 14.96
C ARG A 228 11.50 -4.73 13.80
N LYS A 229 11.08 -3.47 13.74
CA LYS A 229 11.53 -2.51 12.73
C LYS A 229 12.90 -1.89 13.00
N ALA A 230 13.50 -2.19 14.17
CA ALA A 230 14.69 -1.49 14.65
C ALA A 230 14.52 0.05 14.61
N MET A 231 13.33 0.52 14.96
CA MET A 231 12.95 1.93 14.93
C MET A 231 12.74 2.43 16.37
N PRO A 232 13.19 3.64 16.74
CA PRO A 232 12.90 4.20 18.05
C PRO A 232 11.39 4.24 18.33
N LEU A 233 10.98 3.88 19.55
CA LEU A 233 9.56 3.84 19.95
C LEU A 233 8.83 5.16 19.64
N VAL A 234 9.47 6.29 19.94
CA VAL A 234 8.93 7.64 19.66
C VAL A 234 8.62 7.87 18.18
N GLU A 235 9.39 7.27 17.28
CA GLU A 235 9.17 7.40 15.84
C GLU A 235 8.02 6.50 15.39
N VAL A 236 7.93 5.28 15.93
CA VAL A 236 6.77 4.40 15.69
C VAL A 236 5.48 5.04 16.21
N GLU A 237 5.49 5.60 17.41
CA GLU A 237 4.36 6.32 17.99
C GLU A 237 3.91 7.49 17.11
N ARG A 238 4.85 8.21 16.48
CA ARG A 238 4.54 9.27 15.51
C ARG A 238 3.84 8.71 14.27
N TRP A 239 4.34 7.62 13.70
CA TRP A 239 3.76 7.02 12.49
C TRP A 239 2.41 6.33 12.74
N LEU A 240 2.26 5.69 13.90
CA LEU A 240 1.05 4.98 14.30
C LEU A 240 0.07 5.87 15.09
N GLY A 241 0.36 7.16 15.26
CA GLY A 241 -0.42 8.11 16.05
C GLY A 241 -1.95 7.99 15.90
N PRO A 242 -2.51 7.90 14.67
CA PRO A 242 -3.96 7.75 14.48
C PRO A 242 -4.58 6.51 15.16
N ILE A 243 -3.79 5.44 15.33
CA ILE A 243 -4.25 4.14 15.83
C ILE A 243 -3.80 3.80 17.24
N LEU A 244 -3.05 4.66 17.93
CA LEU A 244 -2.67 4.41 19.33
C LEU A 244 -3.91 4.41 20.24
N ASN A 245 -3.99 3.43 21.16
CA ASN A 245 -5.01 3.36 22.21
C ASN A 245 -4.53 3.93 23.56
N TYR A 246 -3.41 4.62 23.56
CA TYR A 246 -2.82 5.24 24.74
C TYR A 246 -2.22 6.60 24.36
N VAL A 247 -1.87 7.41 25.35
CA VAL A 247 -1.17 8.68 25.15
C VAL A 247 0.33 8.45 25.35
N PRO A 248 1.16 8.62 24.30
CA PRO A 248 2.62 8.60 24.46
C PRO A 248 3.13 9.56 25.52
N GLN A 249 4.12 9.12 26.29
CA GLN A 249 4.65 9.89 27.44
C GLN A 249 5.25 11.23 27.03
N HIS A 250 5.92 11.29 25.87
CA HIS A 250 6.54 12.51 25.37
C HIS A 250 5.51 13.60 24.98
N TYR A 251 4.29 13.22 24.58
CA TYR A 251 3.19 14.18 24.40
C TYR A 251 2.67 14.72 25.73
N ALA A 252 2.65 13.88 26.77
CA ALA A 252 2.22 14.29 28.10
C ALA A 252 3.20 15.27 28.77
N GLU A 253 4.49 15.18 28.45
CA GLU A 253 5.52 16.10 28.95
C GLU A 253 5.48 17.47 28.24
N ALA A 254 5.23 17.51 26.93
CA ALA A 254 5.07 18.76 26.18
C ALA A 254 3.83 19.57 26.56
N GLY A 255 2.82 18.93 27.15
CA GLY A 255 1.58 19.55 27.62
C GLY A 255 1.61 20.06 29.06
N ARG A 256 2.73 19.89 29.80
CA ARG A 256 2.85 20.44 31.17
C ARG A 256 3.11 21.95 31.10
N PRO A 257 2.28 22.80 31.73
CA PRO A 257 2.63 24.21 31.87
C PRO A 257 3.94 24.32 32.63
N LEU A 258 4.84 25.18 32.16
CA LEU A 258 6.07 25.54 32.86
C LEU A 258 5.66 26.00 34.28
N SER A 259 6.07 25.23 35.29
CA SER A 259 5.96 25.66 36.68
C SER A 259 6.93 26.83 36.88
N PHE A 260 6.37 28.04 36.93
CA PHE A 260 7.06 29.25 37.38
C PHE A 260 7.20 29.27 38.91
#